data_AF-A0A0P9CWU7-F1
#
_entry.id   AF-A0A0P9CWU7-F1
#
_cell.length_a   1.000
_cell.length_b   1.000
_cell.length_c   1.000
_cell.angle_alpha   90.00
_cell.angle_beta   90.00
_cell.angle_gamma   90.00
#
_symmetry.space_group_name_H-M   'P 1'
#
loop_
_entity.id
_entity.type
_entity.pdbx_description
1 polymer ?
#
loop_
_entity_poly.entity_id
_entity_poly.type
_entity_poly.pdbx_seq_one_letter_code
_entity_poly.pdbx_strand_id
1 'polypeptide(L)'
;MRRILIAVVAVALLFGILITGYVRKPTAPQEVDAVVTPSQQTIQFPNATDIQHAYVVWGLAAGSFSPKNQYQTVAQIEQWLQTAQPVSVQLPPPPKRPVTINANTNPAGLVLELPSKQHISISPTFYMEGHSNDLSKLYHFVDGVVTYQVGSKAFYFKDPELYNWLKSNAWQKQFNVK
;
A
#
# COMPACT_ATOMS: atom_id res chain seq x y z
N MET A 1 -23.63 2.87 -80.82
CA MET A 1 -24.82 2.01 -80.95
C MET A 1 -24.61 0.75 -80.12
N ARG A 2 -25.55 0.47 -79.19
CA ARG A 2 -26.12 -0.83 -78.77
C ARG A 2 -25.25 -2.09 -79.08
N ARG A 3 -24.94 -2.99 -78.14
CA ARG A 3 -25.88 -3.74 -77.27
C ARG A 3 -25.16 -4.36 -76.06
N ILE A 4 -25.91 -4.40 -74.96
CA ILE A 4 -25.68 -5.19 -73.74
C ILE A 4 -25.87 -6.67 -74.08
N LEU A 5 -25.05 -7.57 -73.52
CA LEU A 5 -25.48 -8.93 -73.20
C LEU A 5 -24.97 -9.33 -71.81
N ILE A 6 -25.92 -9.60 -70.94
CA ILE A 6 -25.77 -10.15 -69.60
C ILE A 6 -25.52 -11.65 -69.74
N ALA A 7 -24.54 -12.19 -69.02
CA ALA A 7 -24.47 -13.61 -68.71
C ALA A 7 -24.17 -13.78 -67.22
N VAL A 8 -25.21 -14.19 -66.51
CA VAL A 8 -25.23 -14.62 -65.12
C VAL A 8 -24.66 -16.04 -65.06
N VAL A 9 -23.65 -16.28 -64.22
CA VAL A 9 -23.43 -17.61 -63.65
C VAL A 9 -23.14 -17.45 -62.17
N ALA A 10 -24.15 -17.77 -61.37
CA ALA A 10 -24.03 -18.06 -59.95
C ALA A 10 -23.70 -19.55 -59.80
N VAL A 11 -22.67 -19.90 -59.04
CA VAL A 11 -22.52 -21.23 -58.44
C VAL A 11 -22.20 -21.03 -56.97
N ALA A 12 -23.04 -21.63 -56.14
CA ALA A 12 -23.08 -21.49 -54.70
C ALA A 12 -22.11 -22.46 -54.00
N LEU A 13 -21.59 -22.00 -52.86
CA LEU A 13 -21.42 -22.69 -51.58
C LEU A 13 -20.90 -24.15 -51.58
N LEU A 14 -19.78 -24.36 -50.88
CA LEU A 14 -19.72 -25.38 -49.83
C LEU A 14 -18.85 -24.93 -48.66
N PHE A 15 -19.45 -25.09 -47.49
CA PHE A 15 -19.01 -24.73 -46.15
C PHE A 15 -17.73 -25.47 -45.72
N GLY A 16 -16.90 -24.78 -44.94
CA GLY A 16 -15.79 -25.39 -44.21
C GLY A 16 -15.15 -24.44 -43.20
N ILE A 17 -15.93 -23.68 -42.43
CA ILE A 17 -15.38 -22.93 -41.30
C ILE A 17 -15.22 -23.90 -40.13
N LEU A 18 -13.99 -24.34 -39.90
CA LEU A 18 -13.54 -24.91 -38.63
C LEU A 18 -13.68 -23.84 -37.55
N ILE A 19 -14.82 -23.81 -36.84
CA ILE A 19 -14.90 -23.13 -35.55
C ILE A 19 -14.28 -24.10 -34.54
N THR A 20 -12.94 -24.16 -34.50
CA THR A 20 -12.27 -24.63 -33.29
C THR A 20 -12.60 -23.59 -32.21
N GLY A 21 -13.55 -23.94 -31.36
CA GLY A 21 -13.86 -23.18 -30.16
C GLY A 21 -12.60 -23.05 -29.33
N TYR A 22 -11.88 -21.94 -29.50
CA TYR A 22 -11.00 -21.43 -28.46
C TYR A 22 -11.90 -21.12 -27.28
N VAL A 23 -12.03 -22.10 -26.39
CA VAL A 23 -12.48 -21.87 -25.03
C VAL A 23 -11.57 -20.77 -24.50
N ARG A 24 -12.09 -19.54 -24.44
CA ARG A 24 -11.44 -18.45 -23.71
C ARG A 24 -11.30 -18.97 -22.28
N LYS A 25 -10.09 -19.39 -21.92
CA LYS A 25 -9.72 -19.59 -20.52
C LYS A 25 -10.20 -18.34 -19.78
N PRO A 26 -10.96 -18.45 -18.69
CA PRO A 26 -11.27 -17.29 -17.88
C PRO A 26 -9.94 -16.65 -17.50
N THR A 27 -9.71 -15.44 -17.97
CA THR A 27 -8.58 -14.62 -17.56
C THR A 27 -8.63 -14.58 -16.04
N ALA A 28 -7.59 -15.07 -15.37
CA ALA A 28 -7.46 -14.88 -13.93
C ALA A 28 -7.67 -13.39 -13.63
N PRO A 29 -8.33 -13.02 -12.52
CA PRO A 29 -8.38 -11.62 -12.10
C PRO A 29 -6.96 -11.06 -12.14
N GLN A 30 -6.72 -9.98 -12.89
CA GLN A 30 -5.46 -9.26 -12.79
C GLN A 30 -5.35 -8.76 -11.35
N GLU A 31 -4.29 -9.17 -10.67
CA GLU A 31 -3.82 -8.55 -9.43
C GLU A 31 -3.52 -7.09 -9.77
N VAL A 32 -4.29 -6.16 -9.20
CA VAL A 32 -4.14 -4.73 -9.48
C VAL A 32 -3.23 -4.18 -8.40
N ASP A 33 -1.96 -3.98 -8.72
CA ASP A 33 -1.01 -3.38 -7.79
C ASP A 33 -1.36 -1.92 -7.46
N ALA A 34 -0.89 -1.47 -6.30
CA ALA A 34 -0.98 -0.06 -5.93
C ALA A 34 -0.17 0.82 -6.90
N VAL A 35 -0.77 1.92 -7.34
CA VAL A 35 -0.12 2.90 -8.21
C VAL A 35 0.41 4.06 -7.36
N VAL A 36 1.69 4.40 -7.53
CA VAL A 36 2.36 5.50 -6.82
C VAL A 36 2.76 6.58 -7.81
N THR A 37 2.32 7.81 -7.58
CA THR A 37 2.67 8.97 -8.41
C THR A 37 3.22 10.11 -7.56
N PRO A 38 4.10 10.98 -8.09
CA PRO A 38 4.54 12.18 -7.37
C PRO A 38 3.34 13.04 -6.95
N SER A 39 3.43 13.65 -5.77
CA SER A 39 2.42 14.58 -5.26
C SER A 39 3.05 15.94 -4.99
N GLN A 40 2.25 17.01 -5.12
CA GLN A 40 2.64 18.36 -4.73
C GLN A 40 2.04 18.76 -3.37
N GLN A 41 1.43 17.82 -2.65
CA GLN A 41 0.88 18.08 -1.32
C GLN A 41 1.99 18.53 -0.37
N THR A 42 1.74 19.65 0.30
CA THR A 42 2.63 20.16 1.34
C THR A 42 2.05 19.80 2.69
N ILE A 43 2.85 19.16 3.53
CA ILE A 43 2.49 18.78 4.90
C ILE A 43 3.58 19.31 5.81
N GLN A 44 3.15 19.95 6.88
CA GLN A 44 4.05 20.39 7.93
C GLN A 44 4.24 19.25 8.91
N PHE A 45 5.47 18.73 8.98
CA PHE A 45 5.87 17.78 10.00
C PHE A 45 6.19 18.49 11.31
N PRO A 46 5.94 17.87 12.47
CA PRO A 46 6.41 18.39 13.74
C PRO A 46 7.94 18.37 13.79
N ASN A 47 8.55 19.37 14.43
CA ASN A 47 9.97 19.31 14.75
C ASN A 47 10.20 18.37 15.93
N ALA A 48 11.45 17.99 16.19
CA ALA A 48 11.80 17.14 17.32
C ALA A 48 11.34 17.73 18.67
N THR A 49 11.40 19.05 18.82
CA THR A 49 10.95 19.76 20.04
C THR A 49 9.43 19.70 20.24
N ASP A 50 8.68 19.46 19.17
CA ASP A 50 7.21 19.39 19.19
C ASP A 50 6.70 17.97 19.48
N ILE A 51 7.59 16.98 19.66
CA ILE A 51 7.24 15.59 19.93
C ILE A 51 7.54 15.27 21.40
N GLN A 52 6.49 15.03 22.20
CA GLN A 52 6.65 14.65 23.61
C GLN A 52 7.06 13.19 23.76
N HIS A 53 6.35 12.30 23.06
CA HIS A 53 6.59 10.87 23.13
C HIS A 53 6.59 10.25 21.74
N ALA A 54 7.46 9.26 21.56
CA ALA A 54 7.50 8.40 20.39
C ALA A 54 7.43 6.97 20.90
N TYR A 55 6.57 6.16 20.31
CA TYR A 55 6.48 4.74 20.65
C TYR A 55 6.09 3.92 19.43
N VAL A 56 6.49 2.67 19.41
CA VAL A 56 6.04 1.73 18.38
C VAL A 56 4.90 0.89 18.93
N VAL A 57 3.87 0.69 18.12
CA VAL A 57 2.79 -0.25 18.35
C VAL A 57 3.00 -1.43 17.41
N TRP A 58 3.14 -2.63 17.96
CA TRP A 58 3.36 -3.84 17.15
C TRP A 58 2.94 -5.13 17.88
N GLY A 59 2.60 -6.15 17.09
CA GLY A 59 2.31 -7.49 17.59
C GLY A 59 0.92 -7.66 18.20
N LEU A 60 0.72 -8.82 18.83
CA LEU A 60 -0.55 -9.20 19.43
C LEU A 60 -1.01 -8.16 20.47
N ALA A 61 -2.31 -7.88 20.46
CA ALA A 61 -2.94 -6.89 21.33
C ALA A 61 -2.36 -5.47 21.22
N ALA A 62 -1.67 -5.13 20.12
CA ALA A 62 -1.09 -3.80 19.90
C ALA A 62 -0.09 -3.41 21.01
N GLY A 63 0.88 -4.29 21.30
CA GLY A 63 1.93 -4.03 22.28
C GLY A 63 2.64 -2.70 22.02
N SER A 64 2.85 -1.92 23.09
CA SER A 64 3.50 -0.61 23.03
C SER A 64 4.97 -0.74 23.46
N PHE A 65 5.86 -0.14 22.68
CA PHE A 65 7.29 -0.18 22.90
C PHE A 65 7.82 1.25 22.96
N SER A 66 8.58 1.56 24.00
CA SER A 66 9.18 2.88 24.17
C SER A 66 10.67 2.86 23.77
N PRO A 67 11.19 3.95 23.18
CA PRO A 67 12.58 4.02 22.79
C PRO A 67 13.48 3.99 24.03
N LYS A 68 14.64 3.33 23.91
CA LYS A 68 15.72 3.36 24.90
C LYS A 68 16.28 4.78 25.10
N ASN A 69 16.24 5.58 24.02
CA ASN A 69 16.61 6.99 24.04
C ASN A 69 15.59 7.80 23.22
N GLN A 70 14.67 8.47 23.93
CA GLN A 70 13.60 9.26 23.33
C GLN A 70 14.14 10.38 22.42
N TYR A 71 15.12 11.15 22.89
CA TYR A 71 15.67 12.29 22.16
C TYR A 71 16.32 11.86 20.84
N GLN A 72 17.20 10.85 20.89
CA GLN A 72 17.87 10.34 19.69
C GLN A 72 16.87 9.75 18.67
N THR A 73 15.87 9.02 19.16
CA THR A 73 14.84 8.42 18.30
C THR A 73 14.02 9.49 17.61
N VAL A 74 13.58 10.52 18.35
CA VAL A 74 12.81 11.63 17.78
C VAL A 74 13.63 12.43 16.77
N ALA A 75 14.90 12.72 17.05
CA ALA A 75 15.77 13.41 16.10
C ALA A 75 15.97 12.60 14.81
N GLN A 76 16.10 11.27 14.91
CA GLN A 76 16.17 10.39 13.74
C GLN A 76 14.88 10.42 12.92
N ILE A 77 13.72 10.37 13.59
CA ILE A 77 12.41 10.45 12.92
C ILE A 77 12.23 11.80 12.21
N GLU A 78 12.62 12.90 12.85
CA GLU A 78 12.57 14.22 12.24
C GLU A 78 13.41 14.30 10.96
N GLN A 79 14.64 13.77 10.98
CA GLN A 79 15.52 13.74 9.80
C GLN A 79 14.89 13.01 8.62
N TRP A 80 14.28 11.85 8.88
CA TRP A 80 13.52 11.09 7.89
C TRP A 80 12.38 11.92 7.30
N LEU A 81 11.50 12.47 8.16
CA LEU A 81 10.36 13.28 7.74
C LEU A 81 10.76 14.53 6.95
N GLN A 82 11.89 15.17 7.28
CA GLN A 82 12.39 16.34 6.54
C GLN A 82 12.83 16.03 5.10
N THR A 83 13.20 14.77 4.82
CA THR A 83 13.66 14.34 3.49
C THR A 83 12.59 13.54 2.72
N ALA A 84 11.45 13.27 3.36
CA ALA A 84 10.37 12.47 2.81
C ALA A 84 9.73 13.15 1.59
N GLN A 85 9.50 12.38 0.52
CA GLN A 85 8.96 12.90 -0.73
C GLN A 85 7.45 12.62 -0.81
N PRO A 86 6.58 13.63 -0.92
CA PRO A 86 5.13 13.41 -1.00
C PRO A 86 4.74 12.64 -2.27
N VAL A 87 3.88 11.65 -2.09
CA VAL A 87 3.32 10.84 -3.18
C VAL A 87 1.82 10.69 -3.04
N SER A 88 1.15 10.42 -4.17
CA SER A 88 -0.23 9.93 -4.18
C SER A 88 -0.19 8.43 -4.35
N VAL A 89 -1.02 7.72 -3.58
CA VAL A 89 -1.16 6.27 -3.65
C VAL A 89 -2.59 5.95 -4.03
N GLN A 90 -2.76 5.22 -5.13
CA GLN A 90 -4.03 4.60 -5.49
C GLN A 90 -3.95 3.12 -5.15
N LEU A 91 -4.55 2.75 -4.02
CA LEU A 91 -4.67 1.35 -3.60
C LEU A 91 -5.71 0.62 -4.46
N PRO A 92 -5.56 -0.70 -4.66
CA PRO A 92 -6.61 -1.49 -5.28
C PRO A 92 -7.91 -1.43 -4.47
N PRO A 93 -9.05 -1.72 -5.13
CA PRO A 93 -10.33 -1.80 -4.44
C PRO A 93 -10.28 -2.90 -3.36
N PRO A 94 -10.99 -2.71 -2.22
CA PRO A 94 -11.04 -3.72 -1.18
C PRO A 94 -11.53 -5.07 -1.72
N PRO A 95 -11.04 -6.20 -1.14
CA PRO A 95 -11.48 -7.52 -1.56
C PRO A 95 -13.00 -7.68 -1.38
N LYS A 96 -13.64 -8.36 -2.34
CA LYS A 96 -15.10 -8.58 -2.34
C LYS A 96 -15.60 -9.38 -1.15
N ARG A 97 -14.72 -10.14 -0.51
CA ARG A 97 -15.02 -10.91 0.70
C ARG A 97 -14.20 -10.34 1.85
N PRO A 98 -14.77 -10.24 3.07
CA PRO A 98 -14.02 -9.81 4.23
C PRO A 98 -12.81 -10.72 4.45
N VAL A 99 -11.65 -10.10 4.66
CA VAL A 99 -10.47 -10.83 5.15
C VAL A 99 -10.63 -10.97 6.66
N THR A 100 -10.80 -12.20 7.14
CA THR A 100 -10.87 -12.48 8.58
C THR A 100 -9.48 -12.84 9.08
N ILE A 101 -8.96 -12.02 9.99
CA ILE A 101 -7.70 -12.26 10.70
C ILE A 101 -8.03 -12.40 12.19
N ASN A 102 -7.67 -13.54 12.78
CA ASN A 102 -7.94 -13.81 14.21
C ASN A 102 -6.85 -13.22 15.14
N ALA A 103 -6.00 -12.34 14.62
CA ALA A 103 -4.91 -11.71 15.36
C ALA A 103 -4.66 -10.30 14.83
N ASN A 104 -4.19 -9.41 15.69
CA ASN A 104 -3.66 -8.11 15.26
C ASN A 104 -2.27 -8.33 14.66
N THR A 105 -2.23 -8.46 13.33
CA THR A 105 -1.01 -8.79 12.57
C THR A 105 -0.50 -7.61 11.77
N ASN A 106 -1.01 -6.41 12.05
CA ASN A 106 -0.62 -5.23 11.31
C ASN A 106 0.89 -4.97 11.45
N PRO A 107 1.53 -4.43 10.38
CA PRO A 107 2.90 -3.96 10.45
C PRO A 107 3.12 -2.98 11.60
N ALA A 108 4.37 -2.85 12.04
CA ALA A 108 4.73 -1.91 13.09
C ALA A 108 4.31 -0.49 12.72
N GLY A 109 3.62 0.18 13.65
CA GLY A 109 3.24 1.58 13.54
C GLY A 109 4.01 2.42 14.56
N LEU A 110 4.73 3.43 14.10
CA LEU A 110 5.27 4.48 14.95
C LEU A 110 4.16 5.46 15.31
N VAL A 111 4.07 5.85 16.57
CA VAL A 111 3.15 6.86 17.06
C VAL A 111 3.95 8.00 17.68
N LEU A 112 3.65 9.22 17.26
CA LEU A 112 4.16 10.45 17.85
C LEU A 112 3.04 11.13 18.62
N GLU A 113 3.27 11.41 19.90
CA GLU A 113 2.38 12.20 20.74
C GLU A 113 2.91 13.63 20.83
N LEU A 114 2.09 14.58 20.39
CA LEU A 114 2.38 16.01 20.47
C LEU A 114 1.92 16.61 21.80
N PRO A 115 2.40 17.80 22.21
CA PRO A 115 1.93 18.50 23.40
C PRO A 115 0.43 18.71 23.49
N SER A 116 -0.24 18.84 22.35
CA SER A 116 -1.69 18.96 22.25
C SER A 116 -2.45 17.65 22.54
N LYS A 117 -1.75 16.55 22.86
CA LYS A 117 -2.29 15.18 22.93
C LYS A 117 -2.81 14.64 21.60
N GLN A 118 -2.54 15.36 20.50
CA GLN A 118 -2.73 14.85 19.16
C GLN A 118 -1.72 13.74 18.87
N HIS A 119 -2.21 12.65 18.28
CA HIS A 119 -1.37 11.56 17.83
C HIS A 119 -1.18 11.62 16.32
N ILE A 120 0.05 11.34 15.90
CA ILE A 120 0.41 11.07 14.51
C ILE A 120 0.81 9.60 14.44
N SER A 121 0.20 8.85 13.54
CA SER A 121 0.57 7.46 13.28
C SER A 121 1.31 7.34 11.96
N ILE A 122 2.44 6.64 11.96
CA ILE A 122 3.27 6.40 10.79
C ILE A 122 3.49 4.91 10.63
N SER A 123 3.17 4.35 9.47
CA SER A 123 3.33 2.92 9.19
C SER A 123 3.76 2.68 7.74
N PRO A 124 4.37 1.54 7.41
CA PRO A 124 4.52 1.12 6.02
C PRO A 124 3.14 1.12 5.34
N THR A 125 3.04 1.67 4.13
CA THR A 125 1.79 1.61 3.38
C THR A 125 1.59 0.19 2.86
N PHE A 126 0.42 -0.40 3.13
CA PHE A 126 0.08 -1.73 2.66
C PHE A 126 -1.41 -1.79 2.32
N TYR A 127 -1.78 -2.80 1.53
CA TYR A 127 -3.16 -3.23 1.35
C TYR A 127 -3.26 -4.74 1.59
N MET A 128 -4.49 -5.22 1.72
CA MET A 128 -4.77 -6.64 1.90
C MET A 128 -5.54 -7.19 0.71
N GLU A 129 -5.05 -8.28 0.13
CA GLU A 129 -5.70 -9.00 -0.96
C GLU A 129 -5.63 -10.52 -0.72
N GLY A 130 -6.53 -11.26 -1.38
CA GLY A 130 -6.49 -12.71 -1.39
C GLY A 130 -7.16 -13.39 -0.19
N HIS A 131 -6.95 -14.70 -0.10
CA HIS A 131 -7.45 -15.55 0.97
C HIS A 131 -6.35 -16.56 1.31
N SER A 132 -5.69 -16.38 2.44
CA SER A 132 -4.56 -17.21 2.85
C SER A 132 -4.40 -17.15 4.37
N ASN A 133 -3.99 -18.26 4.98
CA ASN A 133 -3.56 -18.28 6.38
C ASN A 133 -2.11 -17.77 6.54
N ASP A 134 -1.37 -17.70 5.44
CA ASP A 134 -0.05 -17.09 5.38
C ASP A 134 -0.20 -15.58 5.17
N LEU A 135 0.12 -14.82 6.22
CA LEU A 135 0.01 -13.35 6.26
C LEU A 135 0.87 -12.67 5.18
N SER A 136 2.00 -13.28 4.80
CA SER A 136 2.87 -12.72 3.76
C SER A 136 2.20 -12.71 2.37
N LYS A 137 1.18 -13.55 2.18
CA LYS A 137 0.33 -13.60 0.98
C LYS A 137 -0.94 -12.77 1.10
N LEU A 138 -1.18 -12.17 2.27
CA LEU A 138 -2.30 -11.27 2.51
C LEU A 138 -1.84 -9.81 2.49
N TYR A 139 -0.66 -9.51 3.04
CA TYR A 139 -0.13 -8.15 3.11
C TYR A 139 0.71 -7.83 1.87
N HIS A 140 0.23 -6.86 1.10
CA HIS A 140 0.95 -6.32 -0.06
C HIS A 140 1.45 -4.92 0.31
N PHE A 141 2.77 -4.77 0.45
CA PHE A 141 3.39 -3.51 0.79
C PHE A 141 3.62 -2.64 -0.45
N VAL A 142 3.36 -1.35 -0.32
CA VAL A 142 3.73 -0.36 -1.34
C VAL A 142 5.18 0.04 -1.08
N ASP A 143 6.07 -0.35 -1.99
CA ASP A 143 7.50 -0.33 -1.69
C ASP A 143 8.07 1.08 -1.45
N GLY A 144 8.79 1.23 -0.32
CA GLY A 144 9.39 2.48 0.10
C GLY A 144 8.40 3.57 0.52
N VAL A 145 7.10 3.28 0.60
CA VAL A 145 6.06 4.26 0.94
C VAL A 145 5.58 4.07 2.38
N VAL A 146 5.47 5.18 3.11
CA VAL A 146 4.88 5.24 4.44
C VAL A 146 3.58 6.05 4.42
N THR A 147 2.61 5.59 5.21
CA THR A 147 1.39 6.33 5.50
C THR A 147 1.63 7.17 6.75
N TYR A 148 1.33 8.46 6.68
CA TYR A 148 1.35 9.40 7.79
C TYR A 148 -0.08 9.85 8.08
N GLN A 149 -0.59 9.53 9.26
CA GLN A 149 -1.98 9.73 9.62
C GLN A 149 -2.13 10.70 10.77
N VAL A 150 -2.98 11.69 10.58
CA VAL A 150 -3.34 12.71 11.58
C VAL A 150 -4.85 12.75 11.70
N GLY A 151 -5.39 12.21 12.78
CA GLY A 151 -6.83 12.00 12.93
C GLY A 151 -7.36 11.09 11.81
N SER A 152 -8.34 11.57 11.03
CA SER A 152 -8.92 10.84 9.88
C SER A 152 -8.20 11.08 8.55
N LYS A 153 -7.20 11.97 8.52
CA LYS A 153 -6.48 12.31 7.28
C LYS A 153 -5.24 11.42 7.16
N ALA A 154 -5.09 10.80 6.00
CA ALA A 154 -3.90 10.03 5.64
C ALA A 154 -3.17 10.75 4.50
N PHE A 155 -1.84 10.78 4.63
CA PHE A 155 -0.92 11.28 3.63
C PHE A 155 0.13 10.22 3.36
N TYR A 156 0.77 10.27 2.19
CA TYR A 156 1.74 9.26 1.78
C TYR A 156 3.06 9.91 1.37
N PHE A 157 4.15 9.27 1.76
CA PHE A 157 5.48 9.75 1.42
C PHE A 157 6.40 8.59 1.07
N LYS A 158 7.35 8.85 0.16
CA LYS A 158 8.51 7.98 -0.02
C LYS A 158 9.57 8.33 1.01
N ASP A 159 9.91 7.34 1.82
CA ASP A 159 11.02 7.37 2.75
C ASP A 159 11.51 5.91 2.94
N PRO A 160 12.50 5.48 2.15
CA PRO A 160 12.99 4.11 2.21
C PRO A 160 13.58 3.73 3.57
N GLU A 161 14.16 4.68 4.30
CA GLU A 161 14.79 4.40 5.59
C GLU A 161 13.75 4.14 6.67
N LEU A 162 12.78 5.05 6.82
CA LEU A 162 11.68 4.88 7.77
C LEU A 162 10.80 3.67 7.41
N TYR A 163 10.51 3.48 6.12
CA TYR A 163 9.78 2.31 5.63
C TYR A 163 10.49 1.00 6.02
N ASN A 164 11.78 0.87 5.72
CA ASN A 164 12.53 -0.34 6.04
C ASN A 164 12.68 -0.53 7.55
N TRP A 165 12.89 0.55 8.29
CA TRP A 165 13.02 0.51 9.75
C TRP A 165 11.77 -0.06 10.43
N LEU A 166 10.58 0.35 9.97
CA LEU A 166 9.30 -0.19 10.44
C LEU A 166 9.02 -1.60 9.91
N LYS A 167 9.14 -1.82 8.60
CA LYS A 167 8.77 -3.08 7.95
C LYS A 167 9.65 -4.25 8.38
N SER A 168 10.95 -4.04 8.55
CA SER A 168 11.92 -5.10 8.92
C SER A 168 12.04 -5.33 10.43
N ASN A 169 11.28 -4.59 11.24
CA ASN A 169 11.41 -4.57 12.70
C ASN A 169 12.79 -4.13 13.21
N ALA A 170 13.57 -3.37 12.43
CA ALA A 170 14.88 -2.85 12.86
C ALA A 170 14.77 -1.97 14.12
N TRP A 171 13.62 -1.32 14.32
CA TRP A 171 13.27 -0.55 15.52
C TRP A 171 13.45 -1.32 16.83
N GLN A 172 13.27 -2.64 16.85
CA GLN A 172 13.35 -3.44 18.08
C GLN A 172 14.70 -3.31 18.79
N LYS A 173 15.79 -3.04 18.06
CA LYS A 173 17.12 -2.83 18.65
C LYS A 173 17.18 -1.56 19.49
N GLN A 174 16.38 -0.55 19.17
CA GLN A 174 16.37 0.78 19.80
C GLN A 174 15.28 0.92 20.87
N PHE A 175 14.39 -0.06 21.03
CA PHE A 175 13.19 0.04 21.87
C PHE A 175 13.17 -1.02 22.97
N ASN A 176 12.45 -0.73 24.04
CA ASN A 176 12.11 -1.65 25.12
C ASN A 176 10.61 -1.91 25.11
N VAL A 177 10.20 -3.07 25.63
CA VAL A 177 8.80 -3.31 25.98
C VAL A 177 8.41 -2.31 27.06
N LYS A 178 7.25 -1.68 26.91
CA LYS A 178 6.70 -0.76 27.91
C LYS A 178 6.06 -1.51 29.08
#